data_AF-A0A151TSK1-F1
#
_entry.id   AF-A0A151TSK1-F1
#
_cell.length_a   1.000
_cell.length_b   1.000
_cell.length_c   1.000
_cell.angle_alpha   90.00
_cell.angle_beta   90.00
_cell.angle_gamma   90.00
#
_symmetry.space_group_name_H-M   'P 1'
#
loop_
_entity.id
_entity.type
_entity.pdbx_description
1 polymer ?
#
loop_
_entity_poly.entity_id
_entity_poly.type
_entity_poly.pdbx_seq_one_letter_code
_entity_poly.pdbx_strand_id
1 'polypeptide(L)'
;LSPKVPIENSSLHKRSRFECTRSSNLSGTNNHAKVLDTFLIGIGIITINFEAIKEIPNLDCKTHFIVVDLLDNKEKKDTFFKMSLEERSSRINFKLG
;
A
#
# COMPACT_ATOMS: atom_id res chain seq x y z
N LEU A 1 -24.60 18.33 -52.12
CA LEU A 1 -23.83 17.20 -51.57
C LEU A 1 -22.98 17.73 -50.42
N SER A 2 -23.09 17.13 -49.23
CA SER A 2 -22.59 17.63 -47.94
C SER A 2 -21.05 17.74 -47.83
N PRO A 3 -20.51 18.67 -47.01
CA PRO A 3 -19.10 18.68 -46.67
C PRO A 3 -18.81 17.62 -45.58
N LYS A 4 -17.76 16.83 -45.80
CA LYS A 4 -17.28 15.78 -44.89
C LYS A 4 -16.50 16.42 -43.75
N VAL A 5 -17.00 16.31 -42.52
CA VAL A 5 -16.32 16.76 -41.29
C VAL A 5 -15.25 15.72 -40.91
N PRO A 6 -14.02 16.12 -40.51
CA PRO A 6 -13.04 15.17 -39.99
C PRO A 6 -13.46 14.68 -38.60
N ILE A 7 -13.51 13.36 -38.44
CA ILE A 7 -13.79 12.68 -37.18
C ILE A 7 -12.57 12.85 -36.26
N GLU A 8 -12.79 13.48 -35.11
CA GLU A 8 -11.77 13.70 -34.09
C GLU A 8 -11.58 12.40 -33.29
N ASN A 9 -10.43 11.75 -33.46
CA ASN A 9 -10.09 10.53 -32.74
C ASN A 9 -9.52 10.91 -31.36
N SER A 10 -10.37 11.22 -30.39
CA SER A 10 -9.90 11.42 -29.02
C SER A 10 -9.58 10.06 -28.37
N SER A 11 -8.36 9.55 -28.55
CA SER A 11 -7.85 8.40 -27.79
C SER A 11 -7.50 8.84 -26.36
N LEU A 12 -8.51 9.15 -25.56
CA LEU A 12 -8.36 9.31 -24.13
C LEU A 12 -7.99 7.94 -23.55
N HIS A 13 -6.72 7.74 -23.23
CA HIS A 13 -6.27 6.66 -22.37
C HIS A 13 -6.96 6.83 -21.01
N LYS A 14 -8.12 6.21 -20.86
CA LYS A 14 -8.83 6.14 -19.58
C LYS A 14 -8.00 5.28 -18.64
N ARG A 15 -7.13 5.92 -17.86
CA ARG A 15 -6.55 5.29 -16.67
C ARG A 15 -7.70 5.04 -15.70
N SER A 16 -8.20 3.81 -15.68
CA SER A 16 -9.18 3.36 -14.69
C SER A 16 -8.54 3.47 -13.31
N ARG A 17 -9.01 4.45 -12.52
CA ARG A 17 -8.67 4.55 -11.11
C ARG A 17 -9.52 3.52 -10.38
N PHE A 18 -8.90 2.43 -9.92
CA PHE A 18 -9.58 1.45 -9.08
C PHE A 18 -9.76 2.05 -7.69
N GLU A 19 -11.00 2.40 -7.36
CA GLU A 19 -11.38 2.67 -5.97
C GLU A 19 -11.72 1.34 -5.31
N CYS A 20 -10.85 0.87 -4.42
CA CYS A 20 -11.16 -0.28 -3.58
C CYS A 20 -12.09 0.18 -2.46
N THR A 21 -13.38 0.28 -2.77
CA THR A 21 -14.41 0.45 -1.74
C THR A 21 -14.49 -0.84 -0.93
N ARG A 22 -14.40 -0.76 0.40
CA ARG A 22 -14.52 -1.89 1.34
C ARG A 22 -15.93 -2.50 1.24
N SER A 23 -16.15 -3.33 0.22
CA SER A 23 -17.37 -4.11 0.04
C SER A 23 -17.29 -5.32 0.97
N SER A 24 -17.85 -5.16 2.16
CA SER A 24 -18.08 -6.26 3.09
C SER A 24 -19.52 -6.69 2.87
N ASN A 25 -19.73 -7.74 2.07
CA ASN A 25 -20.89 -8.65 2.06
C ASN A 25 -20.85 -9.51 0.77
N LEU A 26 -19.94 -10.49 0.73
CA LEU A 26 -19.94 -11.51 -0.33
C LEU A 26 -20.79 -12.71 0.14
N SER A 27 -22.11 -12.59 0.08
CA SER A 27 -23.01 -13.74 0.31
C SER A 27 -23.16 -14.52 -1.00
N GLY A 28 -22.14 -15.32 -1.33
CA GLY A 28 -22.10 -16.16 -2.52
C GLY A 28 -20.91 -17.11 -2.49
N THR A 29 -21.14 -18.36 -2.09
CA THR A 29 -20.08 -19.35 -1.85
C THR A 29 -19.70 -20.08 -3.14
N ASN A 30 -18.89 -19.45 -3.98
CA ASN A 30 -18.13 -20.18 -5.01
C ASN A 30 -16.69 -20.43 -4.53
N ASN A 31 -15.97 -21.32 -5.22
CA ASN A 31 -14.59 -21.66 -4.84
C ASN A 31 -13.64 -20.45 -4.85
N HIS A 32 -13.97 -19.36 -5.56
CA HIS A 32 -13.16 -18.13 -5.57
C HIS A 32 -13.25 -17.35 -4.24
N ALA A 33 -14.39 -17.38 -3.54
CA ALA A 33 -14.52 -16.72 -2.23
C ALA A 33 -13.51 -17.24 -1.21
N LYS A 34 -13.38 -18.57 -1.10
CA LYS A 34 -12.44 -19.23 -0.19
C LYS A 34 -10.97 -18.91 -0.49
N VAL A 35 -10.63 -18.75 -1.78
CA VAL A 35 -9.29 -18.36 -2.23
C VAL A 35 -8.99 -16.93 -1.81
N LEU A 36 -9.95 -16.01 -1.98
CA LEU A 36 -9.80 -14.61 -1.57
C LEU A 36 -9.68 -14.47 -0.04
N ASP A 37 -10.47 -15.22 0.73
CA ASP A 37 -10.39 -15.21 2.19
C ASP A 37 -9.01 -15.67 2.67
N THR A 38 -8.48 -16.76 2.09
CA THR A 38 -7.14 -17.26 2.41
C THR A 38 -6.06 -16.23 2.08
N PHE A 39 -6.20 -15.55 0.95
CA PHE A 39 -5.28 -14.49 0.54
C PHE A 39 -5.34 -13.28 1.49
N LEU A 40 -6.53 -12.83 1.88
CA LEU A 40 -6.72 -11.74 2.83
C LEU A 40 -6.15 -12.09 4.22
N ILE A 41 -6.37 -13.32 4.69
CA ILE A 41 -5.79 -13.83 5.94
C ILE A 41 -4.26 -13.80 5.84
N GLY A 42 -3.68 -14.27 4.73
CA GLY A 42 -2.24 -14.23 4.50
C GLY A 42 -1.67 -12.81 4.57
N ILE A 43 -2.32 -11.85 3.91
CA ILE A 43 -1.93 -10.42 3.98
C ILE A 43 -2.03 -9.89 5.41
N GLY A 44 -3.10 -10.25 6.13
CA GLY A 44 -3.29 -9.85 7.53
C GLY A 44 -2.15 -10.33 8.42
N ILE A 45 -1.78 -11.62 8.31
CA ILE A 45 -0.67 -12.20 9.07
C ILE A 45 0.65 -11.50 8.76
N ILE A 46 0.92 -11.23 7.48
CA ILE A 46 2.14 -10.51 7.06
C ILE A 46 2.18 -9.09 7.67
N THR A 47 1.05 -8.39 7.68
CA THR A 47 0.94 -7.04 8.26
C THR A 47 1.23 -7.06 9.76
N ILE A 48 0.62 -8.01 10.49
CA ILE A 48 0.86 -8.20 11.93
C ILE A 48 2.35 -8.48 12.23
N ASN A 49 3.02 -9.27 11.38
CA ASN A 49 4.44 -9.57 11.57
C ASN A 49 5.31 -8.31 11.45
N PHE A 50 5.04 -7.40 10.50
CA PHE A 50 5.78 -6.14 10.41
C PHE A 50 5.50 -5.21 11.59
N GLU A 51 4.27 -5.17 12.09
CA GLU A 51 3.94 -4.48 13.33
C GLU A 51 4.68 -5.04 14.54
N ALA A 52 4.90 -6.35 14.60
CA ALA A 52 5.70 -6.95 15.68
C ALA A 52 7.20 -6.63 15.53
N ILE A 53 7.73 -6.68 14.30
CA ILE A 53 9.15 -6.42 14.02
C ILE A 53 9.53 -4.97 14.36
N LYS A 54 8.64 -3.99 14.12
CA LYS A 54 8.93 -2.57 14.42
C LYS A 54 9.20 -2.32 15.91
N GLU A 55 8.65 -3.15 16.79
CA GLU A 55 8.78 -3.03 18.25
C GLU A 55 10.00 -3.79 18.81
N ILE A 56 10.77 -4.49 17.96
CA ILE A 56 11.98 -5.19 18.40
C ILE A 56 13.05 -4.17 18.78
N PRO A 57 13.51 -4.15 20.04
CA PRO A 57 14.55 -3.21 20.46
C PRO A 57 15.88 -3.55 19.78
N ASN A 58 16.69 -2.52 19.50
CA ASN A 58 18.01 -2.65 18.87
C ASN A 58 18.00 -3.29 17.48
N LEU A 59 16.87 -3.22 16.76
CA LEU A 59 16.83 -3.54 15.35
C LEU A 59 17.78 -2.61 14.59
N ASP A 60 18.52 -3.13 13.61
CA ASP A 60 19.41 -2.28 12.82
C ASP A 60 18.60 -1.19 12.10
N CYS A 61 19.19 0.00 11.98
CA CYS A 61 18.50 1.17 11.44
C CYS A 61 17.92 0.92 10.03
N LYS A 62 18.63 0.15 9.20
CA LYS A 62 18.21 -0.13 7.82
C LYS A 62 17.00 -1.04 7.79
N THR A 63 17.00 -2.13 8.56
CA THR A 63 15.84 -3.02 8.68
C THR A 63 14.66 -2.30 9.33
N HIS A 64 14.89 -1.49 10.36
CA HIS A 64 13.85 -0.67 10.96
C HIS A 64 13.20 0.26 9.92
N PHE A 65 13.97 0.95 9.07
CA PHE A 65 13.42 1.81 8.03
C PHE A 65 12.61 1.05 6.97
N ILE A 66 13.06 -0.14 6.58
CA ILE A 66 12.32 -1.02 5.64
C ILE A 66 10.98 -1.43 6.25
N VAL A 67 10.98 -1.88 7.51
CA VAL A 67 9.76 -2.29 8.23
C VAL A 67 8.78 -1.14 8.31
N VAL A 68 9.24 0.06 8.69
CA VAL A 68 8.38 1.25 8.76
C VAL A 68 7.85 1.68 7.39
N ASP A 69 8.56 1.40 6.29
CA ASP A 69 8.06 1.67 4.95
C ASP A 69 7.00 0.66 4.48
N LEU A 70 6.95 -0.54 5.08
CA LEU A 70 5.96 -1.60 4.82
C LEU A 70 4.69 -1.49 5.67
N LEU A 71 4.68 -0.64 6.70
CA LEU A 71 3.48 -0.36 7.51
C LEU A 71 2.42 0.41 6.71
N ASP A 72 1.19 0.41 7.22
CA ASP A 72 0.12 1.24 6.68
C ASP A 72 0.45 2.74 6.77
N ASN A 73 -0.28 3.58 6.02
CA ASN A 73 -0.01 5.02 5.98
C ASN A 73 -0.21 5.74 7.32
N LYS A 74 -1.04 5.19 8.22
CA LYS A 74 -1.32 5.82 9.52
C LYS A 74 -0.17 5.52 10.47
N GLU A 75 0.12 4.24 10.66
CA GLU A 75 1.22 3.76 11.48
C GLU A 75 2.56 4.31 11.03
N LYS A 76 2.82 4.32 9.72
CA LYS A 76 4.04 4.90 9.15
C LYS A 76 4.25 6.36 9.57
N LYS A 77 3.17 7.16 9.61
CA LYS A 77 3.21 8.55 10.07
C LYS A 77 3.43 8.61 11.57
N ASP A 78 2.69 7.82 12.33
CA ASP A 78 2.82 7.78 13.80
C ASP A 78 4.24 7.40 14.20
N THR A 79 4.84 6.38 13.58
CA THR A 79 6.24 6.00 13.82
C THR A 79 7.20 7.11 13.42
N PHE A 80 6.99 7.78 12.27
CA PHE A 80 7.83 8.92 11.89
C PHE A 80 7.77 10.08 12.90
N PHE A 81 6.59 10.38 13.46
CA PHE A 81 6.45 11.40 14.50
C PHE A 81 7.07 10.98 15.84
N LYS A 82 7.14 9.68 16.14
CA LYS A 82 7.83 9.15 17.32
C LYS A 82 9.36 9.09 17.17
N MET A 83 9.88 9.01 15.94
CA MET A 83 11.33 9.05 15.69
C MET A 83 11.96 10.36 16.15
N SER A 84 13.19 10.27 16.65
CA SER A 84 14.07 11.41 16.91
C SER A 84 14.48 12.13 15.62
N LEU A 85 15.03 13.34 15.74
CA LEU A 85 15.50 14.13 14.59
C LEU A 85 16.64 13.44 13.83
N GLU A 86 17.49 12.72 14.56
CA GLU A 86 18.65 12.00 14.04
C GLU A 86 18.26 10.74 13.28
N GLU A 87 17.29 9.98 13.79
CA GLU A 87 16.68 8.85 13.07
C GLU A 87 15.94 9.31 11.81
N ARG A 88 15.22 10.45 11.89
CA ARG A 88 14.55 11.02 10.71
C ARG A 88 15.57 11.42 9.65
N SER A 89 16.66 12.07 10.03
CA SER A 89 17.76 12.42 9.13
C SER A 89 18.36 11.16 8.48
N SER A 90 18.68 10.15 9.29
CA SER A 90 19.22 8.87 8.83
C SER A 90 18.28 8.16 7.85
N ARG A 91 16.97 8.21 8.09
CA ARG A 91 15.97 7.65 7.18
C ARG A 91 15.87 8.43 5.87
N ILE A 92 16.01 9.75 5.90
CA ILE A 92 16.03 10.57 4.69
C ILE A 92 17.26 10.21 3.85
N ASN A 93 18.44 10.10 4.47
CA ASN A 93 19.67 9.67 3.80
C ASN A 93 19.53 8.26 3.21
N PHE A 94 18.98 7.32 3.98
CA PHE A 94 18.69 5.97 3.50
C PHE A 94 17.80 5.94 2.24
N LYS A 95 16.86 6.89 2.12
CA LYS A 95 16.00 7.01 0.93
C LYS A 95 16.67 7.68 -0.25
N LEU A 96 17.64 8.56 -0.01
CA LEU A 96 18.33 9.31 -1.05
C LEU A 96 19.51 8.53 -1.65
N GLY A 97 20.05 7.55 -0.92
CA GLY A 97 21.21 6.75 -1.33
C GLY A 97 22.50 7.32 -0.78
#